data_AF-A0A7S0I4K7-F1
#
_entry.id   AF-A0A7S0I4K7-F1
#
_cell.length_a   1.000
_cell.length_b   1.000
_cell.length_c   1.000
_cell.angle_alpha   90.00
_cell.angle_beta   90.00
_cell.angle_gamma   90.00
#
_symmetry.space_group_name_H-M   'P 1'
#
loop_
_entity.id
_entity.type
_entity.pdbx_description
1 polymer ?
#
loop_
_entity_poly.entity_id
_entity_poly.type
_entity_poly.pdbx_seq_one_letter_code
_entity_poly.pdbx_strand_id
1 'polypeptide(L)'
;SNRRDRESLRVLQLKLHRRQKLLALLAAVSIVLAIGVNEECASGDYKDYYLNASMIAKIRARGTRICSKNDIKILQTIITVAILVVLYDRYRTKAKLSDLQVLLEERRYNFIQVMPPTLQTYTSPAFLGFVLEFFINCFHTFPFLYADVEMVVMKRHILYRLESIMGAVMFVRIYHVLRWLFERTYLKYFDLENSHLLKDDSTIQLVMENLDSRRSLA
;
A
#
# COMPACT_ATOMS: atom_id res chain seq x y z
N SER A 1 -13.71 24.25 -19.23
CA SER A 1 -12.99 23.00 -18.86
C SER A 1 -13.32 21.95 -19.90
N ASN A 2 -12.30 21.34 -20.54
CA ASN A 2 -12.45 20.53 -21.75
C ASN A 2 -12.97 19.12 -21.39
N ARG A 3 -14.03 18.62 -22.06
CA ARG A 3 -14.63 17.28 -21.82
C ARG A 3 -13.60 16.15 -21.85
N ARG A 4 -12.59 16.26 -22.72
CA ARG A 4 -11.46 15.31 -22.83
C ARG A 4 -10.61 15.23 -21.57
N ASP A 5 -10.38 16.35 -20.89
CA ASP A 5 -9.57 16.38 -19.66
C ASP A 5 -10.31 15.63 -18.54
N ARG A 6 -11.64 15.81 -18.43
CA ARG A 6 -12.49 15.10 -17.45
C ARG A 6 -12.49 13.58 -17.68
N GLU A 7 -12.64 13.16 -18.94
CA GLU A 7 -12.57 11.74 -19.32
C GLU A 7 -11.19 11.15 -18.98
N SER A 8 -10.10 11.88 -19.21
CA SER A 8 -8.75 11.43 -18.89
C SER A 8 -8.52 11.23 -17.38
N LEU A 9 -9.01 12.16 -16.55
CA LEU A 9 -8.94 12.06 -15.08
C LEU A 9 -9.71 10.83 -14.58
N ARG A 10 -10.92 10.62 -15.11
CA ARG A 10 -11.77 9.47 -14.75
C ARG A 10 -11.08 8.14 -15.05
N VAL A 11 -10.49 8.02 -16.24
CA VAL A 11 -9.77 6.80 -16.64
C VAL A 11 -8.59 6.53 -15.71
N LEU A 12 -7.84 7.57 -15.32
CA LEU A 12 -6.70 7.42 -14.41
C LEU A 12 -7.13 7.06 -12.98
N GLN A 13 -8.19 7.68 -12.46
CA GLN A 13 -8.75 7.35 -11.15
C GLN A 13 -9.27 5.90 -11.09
N LEU A 14 -10.00 5.45 -12.12
CA LEU A 14 -10.44 4.06 -12.23
C LEU A 14 -9.25 3.08 -12.29
N LYS A 15 -8.19 3.44 -13.03
CA LYS A 15 -6.95 2.64 -13.05
C LYS A 15 -6.29 2.55 -11.68
N LEU A 16 -6.21 3.67 -10.94
CA LEU A 16 -5.69 3.67 -9.57
C LEU A 16 -6.51 2.78 -8.64
N HIS A 17 -7.84 2.92 -8.66
CA HIS A 17 -8.72 2.11 -7.81
C HIS A 17 -8.60 0.61 -8.11
N ARG A 18 -8.54 0.23 -9.40
CA ARG A 18 -8.33 -1.18 -9.80
C ARG A 18 -6.99 -1.72 -9.31
N ARG A 19 -5.92 -0.92 -9.37
CA ARG A 19 -4.60 -1.30 -8.88
C ARG A 19 -4.55 -1.41 -7.36
N GLN A 20 -5.21 -0.50 -6.64
CA GLN A 20 -5.32 -0.60 -5.18
C GLN A 20 -6.12 -1.83 -4.75
N LYS A 21 -7.20 -2.16 -5.47
CA LYS A 21 -7.96 -3.40 -5.25
C LYS A 21 -7.09 -4.64 -5.48
N LEU A 22 -6.31 -4.65 -6.57
CA LEU A 22 -5.38 -5.75 -6.86
C LEU A 22 -4.31 -5.89 -5.79
N LEU A 23 -3.71 -4.77 -5.34
CA LEU A 23 -2.75 -4.76 -4.23
C LEU A 23 -3.36 -5.29 -2.94
N ALA A 24 -4.58 -4.87 -2.59
CA ALA A 24 -5.27 -5.35 -1.41
C ALA A 24 -5.51 -6.87 -1.48
N LEU A 25 -5.92 -7.39 -2.64
CA LEU A 25 -6.10 -8.82 -2.85
C LEU A 25 -4.79 -9.59 -2.70
N LEU A 26 -3.73 -9.16 -3.39
CA LEU A 26 -2.41 -9.79 -3.31
C LEU A 26 -1.83 -9.72 -1.90
N ALA A 27 -1.99 -8.59 -1.19
CA ALA A 27 -1.57 -8.42 0.19
C ALA A 27 -2.30 -9.40 1.11
N ALA A 28 -3.62 -9.51 1.00
CA ALA A 28 -4.42 -10.45 1.78
C ALA A 28 -3.97 -11.91 1.55
N VAL A 29 -3.80 -12.32 0.29
CA VAL A 29 -3.29 -13.67 -0.04
C VAL A 29 -1.88 -13.85 0.53
N SER A 30 -1.00 -12.86 0.44
CA SER A 30 0.36 -12.94 0.99
C SER A 30 0.39 -13.10 2.51
N ILE A 31 -0.55 -12.49 3.23
CA ILE A 31 -0.70 -12.63 4.69
C ILE A 31 -1.19 -14.04 5.03
N VAL A 32 -2.17 -14.57 4.29
CA VAL A 32 -2.65 -15.95 4.49
C VAL A 32 -1.53 -16.96 4.27
N LEU A 33 -0.70 -16.77 3.24
CA LEU A 33 0.48 -17.60 3.02
C LEU A 33 1.50 -17.47 4.14
N ALA A 34 1.74 -16.26 4.65
CA ALA A 34 2.65 -16.05 5.78
C ALA A 34 2.17 -16.77 7.05
N ILE A 35 0.86 -16.75 7.34
CA ILE A 35 0.25 -17.54 8.40
C ILE A 35 0.48 -19.02 8.16
N GLY A 36 0.22 -19.51 6.94
CA GLY A 36 0.47 -20.90 6.56
C GLY A 36 1.93 -21.33 6.76
N VAL A 37 2.90 -20.49 6.37
CA VAL A 37 4.33 -20.74 6.63
C VAL A 37 4.61 -20.80 8.13
N ASN A 38 4.03 -19.89 8.92
CA ASN A 38 4.23 -19.91 10.37
C ASN A 38 3.66 -21.18 11.02
N GLU A 39 2.45 -21.58 10.61
CA GLU A 39 1.81 -22.81 11.11
C GLU A 39 2.60 -24.06 10.73
N GLU A 40 3.06 -24.18 9.48
CA GLU A 40 3.78 -25.36 9.02
C GLU A 40 5.23 -25.41 9.52
N CYS A 41 5.92 -24.26 9.57
CA CYS A 41 7.35 -24.21 9.83
C CYS A 41 7.71 -23.94 11.29
N ALA A 42 6.86 -23.26 12.07
CA ALA A 42 7.26 -22.72 13.35
C ALA A 42 6.33 -23.12 14.52
N SER A 43 5.02 -23.29 14.29
CA SER A 43 4.05 -23.61 15.36
C SER A 43 4.45 -24.82 16.19
N GLY A 44 4.96 -25.88 15.55
CA GLY A 44 5.35 -27.13 16.19
C GLY A 44 6.50 -26.98 17.20
N ASP A 45 7.27 -25.89 17.11
CA ASP A 45 8.38 -25.61 18.02
C ASP A 45 7.95 -24.74 19.21
N TYR A 46 6.87 -23.99 19.09
CA TYR A 46 6.37 -23.09 20.14
C TYR A 46 5.38 -23.80 21.08
N LYS A 47 5.77 -24.99 21.58
CA LYS A 47 4.98 -25.71 22.57
C LYS A 47 5.22 -25.14 23.98
N ASP A 48 4.27 -25.36 24.89
CA ASP A 48 4.23 -24.81 26.25
C ASP A 48 5.38 -25.21 27.20
N TYR A 49 6.36 -25.99 26.73
CA TYR A 49 7.48 -26.41 27.57
C TYR A 49 8.63 -25.41 27.55
N TYR A 50 9.15 -25.14 28.75
CA TYR A 50 10.33 -24.31 28.93
C TYR A 50 11.58 -24.97 28.33
N LEU A 51 12.30 -24.23 27.51
CA LEU A 51 13.58 -24.68 26.95
C LEU A 51 14.64 -24.64 28.06
N ASN A 52 15.06 -25.80 28.56
CA ASN A 52 16.21 -25.93 29.45
C ASN A 52 17.51 -25.63 28.68
N ALA A 53 18.56 -25.19 29.39
CA ALA A 53 19.86 -24.86 28.81
C ALA A 53 20.45 -25.97 27.93
N SER A 54 20.22 -27.24 28.29
CA SER A 54 20.65 -28.41 27.50
C SER A 54 19.92 -28.54 26.15
N MET A 55 18.63 -28.17 26.08
CA MET A 55 17.87 -28.17 24.83
C MET A 55 18.35 -27.06 23.90
N ILE A 56 18.65 -25.88 24.44
CA ILE A 56 19.20 -24.76 23.66
C ILE A 56 20.57 -25.13 23.10
N ALA A 57 21.44 -25.73 23.92
CA ALA A 57 22.74 -26.23 23.46
C ALA A 57 22.58 -27.28 22.35
N LYS A 58 21.60 -28.18 22.46
CA LYS A 58 21.29 -29.19 21.44
C LYS A 58 20.76 -28.59 20.14
N ILE A 59 19.95 -27.53 20.21
CA ILE A 59 19.46 -26.79 19.04
C ILE A 59 20.63 -26.08 18.36
N ARG A 60 21.46 -25.36 19.13
CA ARG A 60 22.67 -24.71 18.61
C ARG A 60 23.63 -25.70 17.94
N ALA A 61 23.82 -26.88 18.54
CA ALA A 61 24.67 -27.93 17.99
C ALA A 61 24.12 -28.56 16.69
N ARG A 62 22.80 -28.55 16.48
CA ARG A 62 22.15 -29.04 15.25
C ARG A 62 22.13 -28.03 14.12
N GLY A 63 22.48 -26.77 14.38
CA GLY A 63 22.40 -25.67 13.42
C GLY A 63 21.00 -25.05 13.33
N THR A 64 20.82 -24.15 12.36
CA THR A 64 19.56 -23.43 12.15
C THR A 64 18.43 -24.39 11.75
N ARG A 65 17.26 -24.22 12.36
CA ARG A 65 16.11 -25.07 12.04
C ARG A 65 15.56 -24.75 10.66
N ILE A 66 15.53 -25.75 9.78
CA ILE A 66 15.08 -25.59 8.39
C ILE A 66 13.60 -25.97 8.28
N CYS A 67 12.85 -25.23 7.47
CA CYS A 67 11.51 -25.64 7.04
C CYS A 67 11.58 -26.41 5.73
N SER A 68 10.96 -27.60 5.67
CA SER A 68 10.95 -28.46 4.48
C SER A 68 10.03 -27.95 3.36
N LYS A 69 9.03 -27.12 3.70
CA LYS A 69 8.02 -26.59 2.77
C LYS A 69 8.45 -25.28 2.12
N ASN A 70 9.46 -25.34 1.26
CA ASN A 70 9.93 -24.17 0.53
C ASN A 70 8.95 -23.68 -0.55
N ASP A 71 8.04 -24.53 -1.04
CA ASP A 71 7.09 -24.18 -2.11
C ASP A 71 6.20 -22.98 -1.75
N ILE A 72 5.71 -22.93 -0.50
CA ILE A 72 4.86 -21.84 0.00
C ILE A 72 5.67 -20.54 0.07
N LYS A 73 6.93 -20.60 0.52
CA LYS A 73 7.84 -19.45 0.56
C LYS A 73 8.15 -18.93 -0.84
N ILE A 74 8.38 -19.82 -1.81
CA ILE A 74 8.60 -19.45 -3.22
C ILE A 74 7.36 -18.75 -3.79
N LEU A 75 6.16 -19.30 -3.57
CA LEU A 75 4.91 -18.67 -3.98
C LEU A 75 4.75 -17.26 -3.36
N GLN A 76 5.13 -17.12 -2.10
CA GLN A 76 5.08 -15.85 -1.38
C GLN A 76 6.10 -14.83 -1.91
N THR A 77 7.29 -15.26 -2.36
CA THR A 77 8.24 -14.42 -3.10
C THR A 77 7.65 -13.95 -4.43
N ILE A 78 7.03 -14.86 -5.20
CA ILE A 78 6.38 -14.52 -6.49
C ILE A 78 5.29 -13.46 -6.27
N ILE A 79 4.42 -13.66 -5.28
CA ILE A 79 3.37 -12.70 -4.94
C ILE A 79 3.95 -11.37 -4.47
N THR A 80 5.04 -11.39 -3.69
CA THR A 80 5.71 -10.18 -3.25
C THR A 80 6.29 -9.40 -4.44
N VAL A 81 6.91 -10.06 -5.41
CA VAL A 81 7.36 -9.42 -6.67
C VAL A 81 6.17 -8.81 -7.42
N ALA A 82 5.05 -9.53 -7.53
CA ALA A 82 3.85 -9.01 -8.16
C ALA A 82 3.31 -7.76 -7.43
N ILE A 83 3.31 -7.75 -6.09
CA ILE A 83 2.95 -6.58 -5.27
C ILE A 83 3.87 -5.41 -5.62
N LEU A 84 5.19 -5.59 -5.66
CA LEU A 84 6.14 -4.51 -5.96
C LEU A 84 5.94 -3.94 -7.36
N VAL A 85 5.65 -4.77 -8.37
CA VAL A 85 5.34 -4.33 -9.73
C VAL A 85 4.07 -3.49 -9.76
N VAL A 86 2.99 -3.96 -9.13
CA VAL A 86 1.72 -3.22 -9.09
C VAL A 86 1.87 -1.92 -8.28
N LEU A 87 2.67 -1.93 -7.22
CA LEU A 87 2.98 -0.76 -6.40
C LEU A 87 3.71 0.33 -7.19
N TYR A 88 4.74 -0.06 -7.95
CA TYR A 88 5.45 0.84 -8.86
C TYR A 88 4.52 1.42 -9.94
N ASP A 89 3.73 0.56 -10.60
CA ASP A 89 2.80 1.00 -11.63
C ASP A 89 1.74 1.95 -11.04
N ARG A 90 1.22 1.66 -9.85
CA ARG A 90 0.31 2.55 -9.11
C ARG A 90 0.94 3.91 -8.81
N TYR A 91 2.18 3.94 -8.30
CA TYR A 91 2.91 5.19 -8.07
C TYR A 91 3.03 6.02 -9.34
N ARG A 92 3.43 5.39 -10.46
CA ARG A 92 3.53 6.05 -11.77
C ARG A 92 2.21 6.68 -12.23
N THR A 93 1.08 5.99 -12.05
CA THR A 93 -0.22 6.55 -12.41
C THR A 93 -0.67 7.65 -11.45
N LYS A 94 -0.32 7.55 -10.17
CA LYS A 94 -0.61 8.61 -9.21
C LYS A 94 0.17 9.89 -9.53
N ALA A 95 1.44 9.77 -9.91
CA ALA A 95 2.25 10.89 -10.39
C ALA A 95 1.59 11.56 -11.61
N LYS A 96 1.23 10.78 -12.64
CA LYS A 96 0.51 11.29 -13.82
C LYS A 96 -0.80 11.99 -13.49
N LEU A 97 -1.56 11.46 -12.52
CA LEU A 97 -2.80 12.09 -12.07
C LEU A 97 -2.53 13.45 -11.40
N SER A 98 -1.50 13.52 -10.55
CA SER A 98 -1.07 14.75 -9.90
C SER A 98 -0.63 15.80 -10.93
N ASP A 99 0.19 15.41 -11.91
CA ASP A 99 0.66 16.30 -12.97
C ASP A 99 -0.52 16.89 -13.76
N LEU A 100 -1.51 16.05 -14.11
CA LEU A 100 -2.72 16.51 -14.80
C LEU A 100 -3.58 17.43 -13.94
N GLN A 101 -3.66 17.19 -12.63
CA GLN A 101 -4.39 18.07 -11.71
C GLN A 101 -3.73 19.45 -11.62
N VAL A 102 -2.41 19.50 -11.48
CA VAL A 102 -1.64 20.76 -11.45
C VAL A 102 -1.81 21.51 -12.78
N LEU A 103 -1.66 20.84 -13.93
CA LEU A 103 -1.86 21.47 -15.25
C LEU A 103 -3.28 22.01 -15.46
N LEU A 104 -4.29 21.41 -14.82
CA LEU A 104 -5.67 21.89 -14.87
C LEU A 104 -5.91 23.09 -13.94
N GLU A 105 -5.25 23.12 -12.79
CA GLU A 105 -5.26 24.27 -11.88
C GLU A 105 -4.52 25.46 -12.51
N GLU A 106 -3.34 25.25 -13.09
CA GLU A 106 -2.58 26.30 -13.80
C GLU A 106 -3.39 26.89 -14.95
N ARG A 107 -4.03 26.05 -15.78
CA ARG A 107 -4.94 26.51 -16.85
C ARG A 107 -6.14 27.29 -16.33
N ARG A 108 -6.57 27.06 -15.09
CA ARG A 108 -7.70 27.76 -14.48
C ARG A 108 -7.30 29.14 -13.95
N TYR A 109 -6.07 29.28 -13.45
CA TYR A 109 -5.62 30.51 -12.77
C TYR A 109 -4.61 31.34 -13.58
N ASN A 110 -4.28 30.97 -14.82
CA ASN A 110 -3.31 31.64 -15.70
C ASN A 110 -1.91 31.84 -15.05
N PHE A 111 -1.53 30.98 -14.10
CA PHE A 111 -0.18 31.02 -13.53
C PHE A 111 0.77 30.22 -14.43
N ILE A 112 1.85 30.86 -14.88
CA ILE A 112 2.96 30.21 -15.58
C ILE A 112 4.03 29.89 -14.53
N GLN A 113 4.04 28.68 -13.97
CA GLN A 113 5.20 28.19 -13.22
C GLN A 113 6.06 27.29 -14.12
N VAL A 114 7.29 27.72 -14.36
CA VAL A 114 8.29 27.02 -15.18
C VAL A 114 9.12 26.12 -14.26
N MET A 115 8.56 25.00 -13.80
CA MET A 115 9.37 23.90 -13.27
C MET A 115 8.99 22.59 -13.96
N PRO A 116 9.98 21.76 -14.36
CA PRO A 116 9.71 20.49 -15.01
C PRO A 116 9.06 19.52 -14.01
N PRO A 117 7.85 19.00 -14.28
CA PRO A 117 7.06 18.19 -13.34
C PRO A 117 7.76 16.89 -12.92
N THR A 118 8.64 16.37 -13.78
CA THR A 118 9.43 15.18 -13.49
C THR A 118 10.40 15.37 -12.32
N LEU A 119 11.06 16.52 -12.21
CA LEU A 119 12.07 16.74 -11.17
C LEU A 119 11.45 16.91 -9.78
N GLN A 120 10.27 17.53 -9.71
CA GLN A 120 9.51 17.74 -8.48
C GLN A 120 8.89 16.45 -7.93
N THR A 121 8.56 15.51 -8.82
CA THR A 121 7.99 14.21 -8.42
C THR A 121 8.97 13.39 -7.56
N TYR A 122 10.26 13.38 -7.93
CA TYR A 122 11.31 12.59 -7.24
C TYR A 122 11.82 13.22 -5.93
N THR A 123 11.62 14.52 -5.74
CA THR A 123 12.00 15.23 -4.50
C THR A 123 10.81 15.42 -3.54
N SER A 124 9.61 15.00 -3.94
CA SER A 124 8.39 15.16 -3.17
C SER A 124 8.30 14.22 -1.95
N PRO A 125 7.57 14.60 -0.88
CA PRO A 125 7.18 13.69 0.20
C PRO A 125 6.47 12.42 -0.30
N ALA A 126 5.83 12.49 -1.48
CA ALA A 126 5.18 11.34 -2.10
C ALA A 126 6.18 10.28 -2.59
N PHE A 127 7.38 10.68 -3.03
CA PHE A 127 8.44 9.74 -3.39
C PHE A 127 9.02 9.04 -2.15
N LEU A 128 9.29 9.79 -1.07
CA LEU A 128 9.72 9.18 0.20
C LEU A 128 8.69 8.19 0.72
N GLY A 129 7.41 8.57 0.67
CA GLY A 129 6.30 7.67 1.01
C GLY A 129 6.30 6.40 0.15
N PHE A 130 6.55 6.52 -1.16
CA PHE A 130 6.69 5.37 -2.06
C PHE A 130 7.89 4.48 -1.70
N VAL A 131 9.05 5.07 -1.41
CA VAL A 131 10.26 4.31 -1.03
C VAL A 131 10.02 3.50 0.24
N LEU A 132 9.46 4.13 1.29
CA LEU A 132 9.09 3.44 2.52
C LEU A 132 8.06 2.33 2.25
N GLU A 133 7.04 2.62 1.45
CA GLU A 133 6.03 1.64 1.04
C GLU A 133 6.70 0.46 0.31
N PHE A 134 7.63 0.72 -0.59
CA PHE A 134 8.38 -0.30 -1.33
C PHE A 134 9.21 -1.18 -0.39
N PHE A 135 10.01 -0.59 0.49
CA PHE A 135 10.84 -1.32 1.46
C PHE A 135 10.02 -2.20 2.39
N ILE A 136 8.91 -1.69 2.92
CA ILE A 136 8.01 -2.48 3.79
C ILE A 136 7.46 -3.70 3.06
N ASN A 137 7.13 -3.56 1.77
CA ASN A 137 6.64 -4.68 0.97
C ASN A 137 7.74 -5.66 0.53
N CYS A 138 9.02 -5.33 0.67
CA CYS A 138 10.11 -6.29 0.43
C CYS A 138 10.18 -7.38 1.50
N PHE A 139 9.74 -7.10 2.74
CA PHE A 139 9.78 -8.09 3.83
C PHE A 139 8.79 -9.21 3.58
N HIS A 140 9.29 -10.43 3.45
CA HIS A 140 8.53 -11.67 3.37
C HIS A 140 9.35 -12.84 3.92
N THR A 141 8.76 -14.02 4.07
CA THR A 141 9.52 -15.22 4.45
C THR A 141 10.35 -15.69 3.26
N PHE A 142 11.62 -15.27 3.22
CA PHE A 142 12.52 -15.58 2.12
C PHE A 142 12.77 -17.09 2.01
N PRO A 143 12.69 -17.68 0.81
CA PRO A 143 13.17 -19.04 0.61
C PRO A 143 14.69 -19.05 0.84
N PHE A 144 15.19 -20.16 1.40
CA PHE A 144 16.63 -20.40 1.65
C PHE A 144 17.30 -19.54 2.73
N LEU A 145 16.61 -18.56 3.32
CA LEU A 145 17.11 -17.81 4.47
C LEU A 145 16.53 -18.39 5.77
N TYR A 146 17.39 -18.94 6.60
CA TYR A 146 17.02 -19.56 7.88
C TYR A 146 17.89 -18.96 8.99
N ALA A 147 17.24 -18.44 10.02
CA ALA A 147 17.92 -17.96 11.21
C ALA A 147 17.04 -18.17 12.44
N ASP A 148 17.67 -18.47 13.57
CA ASP A 148 17.03 -18.53 14.87
C ASP A 148 17.51 -17.34 15.69
N VAL A 149 16.57 -16.57 16.23
CA VAL A 149 16.81 -15.41 17.08
C VAL A 149 16.49 -15.79 18.51
N GLU A 150 17.51 -15.77 19.36
CA GLU A 150 17.33 -16.00 20.78
C GLU A 150 16.93 -14.71 21.48
N MET A 151 15.84 -14.76 22.22
CA MET A 151 15.33 -13.64 23.01
C MET A 151 15.18 -14.08 24.46
N VAL A 152 15.72 -13.29 25.38
CA VAL A 152 15.60 -13.53 26.82
C VAL A 152 14.49 -12.66 27.38
N VAL A 153 13.36 -13.26 27.75
CA VAL A 153 12.20 -12.58 28.32
C VAL A 153 11.96 -13.09 29.74
N MET A 154 11.97 -12.21 30.73
CA MET A 154 11.75 -12.58 32.14
C MET A 154 12.65 -13.75 32.63
N LYS A 155 13.94 -13.70 32.30
CA LYS A 155 14.94 -14.77 32.59
C LYS A 155 14.68 -16.11 31.89
N ARG A 156 13.80 -16.15 30.89
CA ARG A 156 13.51 -17.34 30.07
C ARG A 156 14.05 -17.13 28.67
N HIS A 157 14.69 -18.15 28.11
CA HIS A 157 15.21 -18.13 26.75
C HIS A 157 14.15 -18.66 25.78
N ILE A 158 13.78 -17.84 24.79
CA ILE A 158 12.85 -18.18 23.72
C ILE A 158 13.60 -18.10 22.40
N LEU A 159 13.54 -19.15 21.59
CA LEU A 159 14.17 -19.20 20.27
C LEU A 159 13.13 -18.96 19.18
N TYR A 160 13.03 -17.72 18.71
CA TYR A 160 12.15 -17.34 17.61
C TYR A 160 12.77 -17.71 16.28
N ARG A 161 11.99 -18.36 15.41
CA ARG A 161 12.38 -18.54 14.02
C ARG A 161 12.23 -17.24 13.25
N LEU A 162 13.17 -16.93 12.36
CA LEU A 162 13.11 -15.77 11.48
C LEU A 162 11.82 -15.75 10.66
N GLU A 163 11.32 -16.91 10.23
CA GLU A 163 10.05 -17.03 9.50
C GLU A 163 8.86 -16.45 10.28
N SER A 164 8.81 -16.66 11.60
CA SER A 164 7.74 -16.11 12.44
C SER A 164 7.86 -14.59 12.56
N ILE A 165 9.08 -14.07 12.72
CA ILE A 165 9.33 -12.62 12.79
C ILE A 165 8.94 -11.96 11.46
N MET A 166 9.40 -12.52 10.35
CA MET A 166 9.09 -12.01 9.00
C MET A 166 7.59 -12.13 8.68
N GLY A 167 6.95 -13.23 9.10
CA GLY A 167 5.51 -13.42 9.02
C GLY A 167 4.74 -12.36 9.80
N ALA A 168 5.19 -12.02 11.02
CA ALA A 168 4.62 -10.93 11.82
C ALA A 168 4.79 -9.56 11.14
N VAL A 169 5.97 -9.25 10.61
CA VAL A 169 6.23 -7.99 9.86
C VAL A 169 5.31 -7.86 8.65
N MET A 170 4.97 -8.96 7.99
CA MET A 170 4.05 -8.93 6.84
C MET A 170 2.63 -8.50 7.19
N PHE A 171 2.19 -8.59 8.45
CA PHE A 171 0.89 -8.05 8.84
C PHE A 171 0.79 -6.55 8.62
N VAL A 172 1.92 -5.83 8.57
CA VAL A 172 1.92 -4.41 8.18
C VAL A 172 1.20 -4.23 6.85
N ARG A 173 1.32 -5.17 5.90
CA ARG A 173 0.65 -5.12 4.58
C ARG A 173 -0.88 -5.03 4.65
N ILE A 174 -1.50 -5.26 5.81
CA ILE A 174 -2.95 -5.03 6.02
C ILE A 174 -3.36 -3.58 5.70
N TYR A 175 -2.42 -2.63 5.77
CA TYR A 175 -2.68 -1.25 5.39
C TYR A 175 -3.18 -1.14 3.94
N HIS A 176 -2.79 -2.04 3.03
CA HIS A 176 -3.30 -2.04 1.64
C HIS A 176 -4.79 -2.33 1.58
N VAL A 177 -5.27 -3.24 2.42
CA VAL A 177 -6.68 -3.59 2.55
C VAL A 177 -7.44 -2.41 3.13
N LEU A 178 -6.93 -1.83 4.22
CA LEU A 178 -7.53 -0.64 4.84
C LEU A 178 -7.59 0.53 3.85
N ARG A 179 -6.50 0.80 3.13
CA ARG A 179 -6.45 1.86 2.10
C ARG A 179 -7.45 1.62 0.99
N TRP A 180 -7.62 0.39 0.53
CA TRP A 180 -8.65 0.06 -0.46
C TRP A 180 -10.06 0.33 0.08
N LEU A 181 -10.34 -0.03 1.34
CA LEU A 181 -11.63 0.26 1.98
C LEU A 181 -11.88 1.76 2.11
N PHE A 182 -10.87 2.53 2.49
CA PHE A 182 -10.95 4.00 2.53
C PHE A 182 -11.19 4.59 1.14
N GLU A 183 -10.44 4.18 0.12
CA GLU A 183 -10.62 4.66 -1.25
C GLU A 183 -11.99 4.28 -1.81
N ARG A 184 -12.49 3.07 -1.53
CA ARG A 184 -13.83 2.63 -1.91
C ARG A 184 -14.92 3.48 -1.25
N THR A 185 -14.76 3.75 0.04
CA THR A 185 -15.69 4.59 0.81
C THR A 185 -15.66 6.02 0.29
N TYR A 186 -14.46 6.57 0.08
CA TYR A 186 -14.27 7.90 -0.48
C TYR A 186 -14.93 8.04 -1.85
N LEU A 187 -14.73 7.10 -2.77
CA LEU A 187 -15.39 7.13 -4.08
C LEU A 187 -16.92 7.03 -3.97
N LYS A 188 -17.44 6.27 -3.00
CA LYS A 188 -18.89 6.10 -2.82
C LYS A 188 -19.58 7.36 -2.27
N TYR A 189 -18.92 8.06 -1.33
CA TYR A 189 -19.55 9.18 -0.59
C TYR A 189 -19.07 10.56 -1.05
N PHE A 190 -17.83 10.66 -1.54
CA PHE A 190 -17.17 11.90 -1.96
C PHE A 190 -16.78 11.82 -3.43
N ASP A 191 -17.65 11.26 -4.27
CA ASP A 191 -17.38 11.18 -5.69
C ASP A 191 -17.03 12.58 -6.22
N LEU A 192 -15.86 12.69 -6.84
CA LEU A 192 -15.36 13.96 -7.39
C LEU A 192 -16.32 14.51 -8.44
N GLU A 193 -17.10 13.63 -9.08
CA GLU A 193 -18.19 13.98 -9.98
C GLU A 193 -19.27 14.81 -9.24
N ASN A 194 -19.71 14.37 -8.05
CA ASN A 194 -20.69 15.10 -7.26
C ASN A 194 -20.12 16.36 -6.60
N SER A 195 -18.86 16.36 -6.15
CA SER A 195 -18.26 17.56 -5.56
C SER A 195 -17.92 18.66 -6.59
N HIS A 196 -17.60 18.29 -7.83
CA HIS A 196 -17.48 19.25 -8.93
C HIS A 196 -18.85 19.71 -9.44
N LEU A 197 -19.86 18.84 -9.48
CA LEU A 197 -21.25 19.24 -9.74
C LEU A 197 -21.77 20.20 -8.65
N LEU A 198 -21.47 19.94 -7.36
CA LEU A 198 -21.83 20.84 -6.25
C LEU A 198 -21.08 22.19 -6.33
N LYS A 199 -19.83 22.19 -6.80
CA LYS A 199 -19.10 23.45 -7.06
C LYS A 199 -19.68 24.20 -8.27
N ASP A 200 -20.06 23.49 -9.33
CA ASP A 200 -20.78 24.10 -10.45
C ASP A 200 -22.16 24.62 -9.99
N ASP A 201 -22.91 23.91 -9.15
CA ASP A 201 -24.20 24.36 -8.59
C ASP A 201 -24.05 25.60 -7.73
N SER A 202 -23.03 25.69 -6.87
CA SER A 202 -22.74 26.93 -6.14
C SER A 202 -22.38 28.08 -7.06
N THR A 203 -21.74 27.80 -8.20
CA THR A 203 -21.37 28.81 -9.19
C THR A 203 -22.59 29.21 -10.03
N ILE A 204 -23.48 28.26 -10.34
CA ILE A 204 -24.75 28.46 -11.04
C ILE A 204 -25.71 29.26 -10.16
N GLN A 205 -25.82 28.95 -8.86
CA GLN A 205 -26.59 29.75 -7.90
C GLN A 205 -26.11 31.19 -7.86
N LEU A 206 -24.78 31.41 -7.78
CA LEU A 206 -24.20 32.75 -7.75
C LEU A 206 -24.41 33.53 -9.07
N VAL A 207 -24.49 32.82 -10.20
CA VAL A 207 -24.82 33.41 -11.51
C VAL A 207 -26.33 33.68 -11.63
N MET A 208 -27.19 32.80 -11.14
CA MET A 208 -28.65 32.99 -11.12
C MET A 208 -29.04 34.15 -10.19
N GLU A 209 -28.46 34.24 -8.99
CA GLU A 209 -28.66 35.36 -8.06
C GLU A 209 -28.20 36.70 -8.68
N ASN A 210 -27.11 36.70 -9.46
CA ASN A 210 -26.66 37.89 -10.19
C ASN A 210 -27.53 38.25 -11.42
N LEU A 211 -28.20 37.28 -12.02
CA LEU A 211 -29.12 37.54 -13.14
C LEU A 211 -30.47 38.07 -12.64
N ASP A 212 -30.97 37.54 -11.52
CA ASP A 212 -32.19 38.03 -10.88
C ASP A 212 -32.00 39.42 -10.27
N SER A 213 -30.83 39.72 -9.70
CA SER A 213 -30.52 41.07 -9.21
C SER A 213 -30.45 42.14 -10.31
N ARG A 214 -30.07 41.75 -11.54
CA ARG A 214 -30.11 42.65 -12.70
C ARG A 214 -31.50 42.84 -13.28
N ARG A 215 -32.40 41.85 -13.13
CA ARG A 215 -33.80 41.95 -13.55
C ARG A 215 -34.67 42.74 -12.58
N SER A 216 -34.31 42.81 -11.30
CA SER A 216 -35.04 43.61 -10.31
C SER A 216 -34.64 45.08 -10.28
N LEU A 217 -33.58 45.47 -11.00
CA LEU A 217 -33.09 46.84 -11.14
C LEU A 217 -33.43 47.49 -12.51
N ALA A 218 -34.13 46.77 -13.39
CA ALA A 218 -34.63 47.26 -14.67
C ALA A 218 -36.17 47.33 -14.64
#